data_AF-A0A9D5VD19-F1
#
_entry.id   AF-A0A9D5VD19-F1
#
_cell.length_a   1.000
_cell.length_b   1.000
_cell.length_c   1.000
_cell.angle_alpha   90.00
_cell.angle_beta   90.00
_cell.angle_gamma   90.00
#
_symmetry.space_group_name_H-M   'P 1'
#
loop_
_entity.id
_entity.type
_entity.pdbx_description
1 polymer ?
#
loop_
_entity_poly.entity_id
_entity_poly.type
_entity_poly.pdbx_seq_one_letter_code
_entity_poly.pdbx_strand_id
1 'polypeptide(L)'
;MIPLFPISPPPAPQKITREPVAHRFWGSGLIALAGGFSLGIILWCQQWGLLPWTPLYPELRHLHGRMQLILFAGSYILGFALQAGPHVIGGTPPPSPSLLRRYPQNHGGHSP
;
A
#
# COMPACT_ATOMS: atom_id res chain seq x y z
N MET A 1 -58.26 -9.05 -11.34
CA MET A 1 -57.54 -8.37 -10.24
C MET A 1 -56.08 -8.75 -10.35
N ILE A 2 -55.19 -7.79 -10.65
CA ILE A 2 -53.75 -8.04 -10.77
C ILE A 2 -53.15 -7.81 -9.37
N PRO A 3 -52.40 -8.77 -8.79
CA PRO A 3 -51.75 -8.55 -7.51
C PRO A 3 -50.60 -7.54 -7.69
N LEU A 4 -50.75 -6.37 -7.09
CA LEU A 4 -49.67 -5.41 -6.88
C LEU A 4 -48.73 -5.96 -5.81
N PHE A 5 -47.72 -6.72 -6.23
CA PHE A 5 -46.59 -7.00 -5.34
C PHE A 5 -45.81 -5.70 -5.12
N PRO A 6 -45.49 -5.32 -3.87
CA PRO A 6 -44.64 -4.17 -3.62
C PRO A 6 -43.25 -4.44 -4.22
N ILE A 7 -42.88 -3.67 -5.24
CA ILE A 7 -41.54 -3.66 -5.79
C ILE A 7 -40.65 -3.05 -4.71
N SER A 8 -39.86 -3.87 -4.02
CA SER A 8 -38.85 -3.39 -3.09
C SER A 8 -37.93 -2.42 -3.82
N PRO A 9 -37.63 -1.23 -3.25
CA PRO A 9 -36.69 -0.31 -3.88
C PRO A 9 -35.34 -1.02 -4.07
N PRO A 10 -34.61 -0.72 -5.16
CA PRO A 10 -33.30 -1.30 -5.39
C PRO A 10 -32.38 -1.00 -4.20
N PRO A 11 -31.52 -1.96 -3.81
CA PRO A 11 -30.60 -1.76 -2.69
C PRO A 11 -29.76 -0.50 -2.93
N ALA A 12 -29.73 0.39 -1.94
CA ALA A 12 -28.95 1.61 -2.01
C ALA A 12 -27.48 1.27 -2.32
N PRO A 13 -26.80 2.07 -3.17
CA PRO A 13 -25.41 1.80 -3.53
C PRO A 13 -24.57 1.75 -2.26
N GLN A 14 -24.01 0.58 -1.96
CA GLN A 14 -23.11 0.41 -0.83
C GLN A 14 -21.90 1.31 -1.04
N LYS A 15 -21.77 2.36 -0.22
CA LYS A 15 -20.54 3.14 -0.13
C LYS A 15 -19.48 2.22 0.47
N ILE A 16 -18.64 1.64 -0.39
CA ILE A 16 -17.44 0.94 0.01
C ILE A 16 -16.47 2.01 0.55
N THR A 17 -16.62 2.34 1.83
CA THR A 17 -15.72 3.23 2.55
C THR A 17 -14.41 2.49 2.73
N ARG A 18 -13.39 2.86 1.95
CA ARG A 18 -12.09 2.20 1.99
C ARG A 18 -11.33 2.61 3.25
N GLU A 19 -10.96 1.65 4.08
CA GLU A 19 -9.78 1.85 4.90
C GLU A 19 -8.56 1.96 3.96
N PRO A 20 -7.61 2.87 4.24
CA PRO A 20 -6.44 3.04 3.40
C PRO A 20 -5.46 1.88 3.58
N VAL A 21 -5.78 0.63 3.26
CA VAL A 21 -4.88 -0.52 3.52
C VAL A 21 -3.59 -0.44 2.68
N ALA A 22 -3.59 0.32 1.58
CA ALA A 22 -2.45 0.49 0.68
C ALA A 22 -1.16 0.86 1.43
N HIS A 23 -1.18 1.82 2.36
CA HIS A 23 0.04 2.27 3.06
C HIS A 23 0.75 1.15 3.82
N ARG A 24 0.00 0.13 4.28
CA ARG A 24 0.59 -1.03 4.98
C ARG A 24 1.40 -1.90 4.02
N PHE A 25 0.93 -2.07 2.79
CA PHE A 25 1.65 -2.83 1.75
C PHE A 25 2.93 -2.12 1.34
N TRP A 26 2.87 -0.80 1.12
CA TRP A 26 4.05 0.03 0.85
C TRP A 26 5.10 -0.07 1.97
N GLY A 27 4.66 0.02 3.23
CA GLY A 27 5.54 -0.15 4.38
C GLY A 27 6.20 -1.53 4.44
N SER A 28 5.42 -2.60 4.24
CA SER A 28 5.96 -3.96 4.21
C SER A 28 6.98 -4.19 3.09
N GLY A 29 6.74 -3.61 1.91
CA GLY A 29 7.69 -3.63 0.80
C GLY A 29 8.99 -2.92 1.15
N LEU A 30 8.93 -1.75 1.79
CA LEU A 30 10.12 -1.02 2.20
C LEU A 30 10.98 -1.81 3.19
N ILE A 31 10.34 -2.49 4.15
CA ILE A 31 11.03 -3.36 5.12
C ILE A 31 11.69 -4.53 4.39
N ALA A 32 10.97 -5.18 3.47
CA ALA A 32 11.50 -6.28 2.67
C ALA A 32 12.69 -5.84 1.80
N LEU A 33 12.63 -4.63 1.23
CA LEU A 33 13.72 -4.04 0.46
C LEU A 33 14.95 -3.81 1.32
N ALA A 34 14.81 -3.20 2.51
CA ALA A 34 15.92 -2.93 3.41
C ALA A 34 16.60 -4.23 3.88
N GLY A 35 15.81 -5.23 4.29
CA GLY A 35 16.30 -6.54 4.69
C GLY A 35 16.96 -7.29 3.53
N GLY A 36 16.30 -7.31 2.37
CA GLY A 36 16.81 -7.94 1.16
C GLY A 36 18.10 -7.29 0.69
N PHE A 37 18.18 -5.96 0.65
CA PHE A 37 19.38 -5.21 0.25
C PHE A 37 20.56 -5.49 1.18
N SER A 38 20.32 -5.47 2.50
CA SER A 38 21.34 -5.80 3.51
C SER A 38 21.88 -7.21 3.32
N LEU A 39 21.00 -8.19 3.11
CA LEU A 39 21.40 -9.57 2.82
C LEU A 39 22.16 -9.69 1.48
N GLY A 40 21.77 -8.91 0.47
CA GLY A 40 22.47 -8.84 -0.82
C GLY A 40 23.91 -8.34 -0.68
N ILE A 41 24.13 -7.30 0.13
CA ILE A 41 25.48 -6.81 0.44
C ILE A 41 26.32 -7.91 1.10
N ILE A 42 25.78 -8.63 2.09
CA ILE A 42 26.50 -9.71 2.78
C ILE A 42 26.91 -10.80 1.78
N LEU A 43 25.97 -11.26 0.94
CA LEU A 43 26.23 -12.28 -0.08
C LEU A 43 27.27 -11.81 -1.10
N TRP A 44 27.21 -10.54 -1.50
CA TRP A 44 28.19 -9.94 -2.39
C TRP A 44 29.58 -9.90 -1.74
N CYS A 45 29.69 -9.46 -0.49
CA CYS A 45 30.95 -9.46 0.26
C CYS A 45 31.55 -10.87 0.38
N GLN A 46 30.73 -11.89 0.64
CA GLN A 46 31.20 -13.28 0.69
C GLN A 46 31.70 -13.78 -0.66
N GLN A 47 31.04 -13.40 -1.76
CA GLN A 47 31.47 -13.77 -3.11
C GLN A 47 32.82 -13.15 -3.50
N TRP A 48 33.13 -11.95 -3.00
CA TRP A 48 34.40 -11.27 -3.22
C TRP A 48 35.48 -11.60 -2.18
N GLY A 49 35.21 -12.50 -1.24
CA GLY A 49 36.15 -12.88 -0.17
C GLY A 49 36.39 -11.78 0.88
N LEU A 50 35.53 -10.76 0.93
CA LEU A 50 35.57 -9.70 1.95
C LEU A 50 35.01 -10.18 3.30
N LEU A 51 34.19 -11.24 3.27
CA LEU A 51 33.67 -11.93 4.44
C LEU A 51 33.95 -13.44 4.31
N PRO A 52 34.13 -14.15 5.44
CA PRO A 52 34.30 -15.60 5.42
C PRO A 52 33.06 -16.28 4.83
N TRP A 53 33.31 -17.34 4.07
CA TRP A 53 32.25 -18.15 3.48
C TRP A 53 31.45 -18.86 4.57
N THR A 54 30.12 -18.74 4.52
CA THR A 54 29.22 -19.46 5.43
C THR A 54 28.69 -20.71 4.74
N PRO A 55 28.56 -21.84 5.46
CA PRO A 55 27.91 -23.04 4.90
C PRO A 55 26.47 -22.77 4.45
N LEU A 56 25.82 -21.74 4.98
CA LEU A 56 24.44 -21.34 4.66
C LEU A 56 24.32 -20.45 3.41
N TYR A 57 25.40 -20.24 2.65
CA TYR A 57 25.39 -19.31 1.52
C TYR A 57 24.30 -19.63 0.48
N PRO A 58 24.11 -20.90 0.05
CA PRO A 58 23.05 -21.24 -0.90
C PRO A 58 21.65 -20.90 -0.37
N GLU A 59 21.37 -21.22 0.88
CA GLU A 59 20.09 -20.96 1.55
C GLU A 59 19.84 -19.46 1.68
N LEU A 60 20.86 -18.69 2.08
CA LEU A 60 20.78 -17.24 2.19
C LEU A 60 20.55 -16.58 0.82
N ARG A 61 21.17 -17.09 -0.25
CA ARG A 61 20.91 -16.62 -1.61
C ARG A 61 19.47 -16.89 -2.05
N HIS A 62 18.93 -18.06 -1.75
CA HIS A 62 17.53 -18.37 -2.01
C HIS A 62 16.58 -17.50 -1.18
N LEU A 63 16.89 -17.27 0.10
CA LEU A 63 16.14 -16.38 0.97
C LEU A 63 16.13 -14.95 0.43
N HIS A 64 17.28 -14.41 0.04
CA HIS A 64 17.40 -13.09 -0.59
C HIS A 64 16.49 -12.97 -1.82
N GLY A 65 16.52 -13.95 -2.73
CA GLY A 65 15.65 -13.98 -3.89
C GLY A 65 14.16 -14.00 -3.54
N ARG A 66 13.77 -14.82 -2.54
CA ARG A 66 12.38 -14.88 -2.06
C ARG A 66 11.92 -13.57 -1.43
N MET A 67 12.78 -12.89 -0.67
CA MET A 67 12.48 -11.58 -0.09
C MET A 67 12.24 -10.53 -1.19
N GLN A 68 13.07 -10.50 -2.23
CA GLN A 68 12.90 -9.55 -3.33
C GLN A 68 11.64 -9.82 -4.16
N LEU A 69 11.39 -11.09 -4.49
CA LEU A 69 10.27 -11.46 -5.37
C LEU A 69 8.92 -11.43 -4.64
N ILE A 70 8.81 -12.13 -3.52
CA ILE A 70 7.52 -12.37 -2.84
C ILE A 70 7.18 -11.17 -1.95
N LEU A 71 8.13 -10.75 -1.11
CA LEU A 71 7.85 -9.71 -0.11
C LEU A 71 7.91 -8.32 -0.75
N PHE A 72 9.01 -7.97 -1.41
CA PHE A 72 9.14 -6.65 -2.01
C PHE A 72 8.23 -6.48 -3.24
N ALA A 73 8.50 -7.18 -4.34
CA ALA A 73 7.72 -7.01 -5.57
C ALA A 73 6.24 -7.38 -5.37
N GLY A 74 5.95 -8.48 -4.65
CA GLY A 74 4.57 -8.87 -4.34
C GLY A 74 3.79 -7.81 -3.55
N SER A 75 4.39 -7.22 -2.50
CA SER A 75 3.74 -6.14 -1.74
C SER A 75 3.46 -4.90 -2.60
N TYR A 76 4.36 -4.58 -3.53
CA TYR A 76 4.24 -3.42 -4.39
C TYR A 76 3.14 -3.62 -5.43
N ILE A 77 3.11 -4.79 -6.09
CA ILE A 77 2.05 -5.17 -7.03
C ILE A 77 0.69 -5.19 -6.33
N LEU A 78 0.61 -5.80 -5.15
CA LEU A 78 -0.64 -5.89 -4.39
C LEU A 78 -1.11 -4.51 -3.89
N GLY A 79 -0.19 -3.72 -3.33
CA GLY A 79 -0.48 -2.35 -2.91
C GLY A 79 -0.97 -1.48 -4.06
N PHE A 80 -0.31 -1.58 -5.22
CA PHE A 80 -0.72 -0.89 -6.45
C PHE A 80 -2.08 -1.38 -6.94
N ALA A 81 -2.32 -2.69 -7.02
CA ALA A 81 -3.59 -3.25 -7.47
C ALA A 81 -4.77 -2.81 -6.58
N LEU A 82 -4.57 -2.78 -5.25
CA LEU A 82 -5.58 -2.31 -4.30
C LEU A 82 -5.82 -0.80 -4.39
N GLN A 83 -4.80 -0.02 -4.74
CA GLN A 83 -4.92 1.42 -4.92
C GLN A 83 -5.57 1.76 -6.27
N ALA A 84 -5.13 1.13 -7.36
CA ALA A 84 -5.53 1.45 -8.73
C ALA A 84 -6.79 0.72 -9.22
N GLY A 85 -6.99 -0.55 -8.83
CA GLY A 85 -8.14 -1.38 -9.24
C GLY A 85 -9.49 -0.68 -9.10
N PRO A 86 -9.77 -0.05 -7.95
CA PRO A 86 -10.83 0.94 -7.79
C PRO A 86 -11.13 1.91 -8.93
N HIS A 87 -10.09 2.59 -9.44
CA HIS A 87 -10.24 3.64 -10.44
C HIS A 87 -10.59 3.03 -11.80
N VAL A 88 -10.15 1.80 -12.05
CA VAL A 88 -10.44 1.04 -13.27
C VAL A 88 -11.90 0.57 -13.31
N ILE A 89 -12.50 0.26 -12.15
CA ILE A 89 -13.89 -0.25 -12.04
C ILE A 89 -14.91 0.89 -11.87
N GLY A 90 -14.49 2.15 -11.94
CA GLY A 90 -15.37 3.32 -11.78
C GLY A 90 -15.70 3.67 -10.32
N GLY A 91 -14.93 3.15 -9.36
CA GLY A 91 -15.05 3.53 -7.96
C GLY A 91 -14.62 4.98 -7.75
N THR A 92 -15.46 5.78 -7.09
CA THR A 92 -15.12 7.15 -6.72
C THR A 92 -13.95 7.16 -5.71
N PRO A 93 -12.96 8.05 -5.89
CA PRO A 93 -11.89 8.21 -4.90
C PRO A 93 -12.46 8.67 -3.55
N PRO A 94 -11.84 8.29 -2.42
CA PRO A 94 -12.22 8.83 -1.13
C PRO A 94 -12.07 10.36 -1.15
N PRO A 95 -12.98 11.11 -0.49
CA PRO A 95 -12.86 12.56 -0.42
C PRO A 95 -11.54 12.92 0.26
N SER A 96 -10.69 13.65 -0.47
CA SER A 96 -9.44 14.20 0.08
C SER A 96 -9.78 15.03 1.31
N PRO A 97 -9.19 14.78 2.50
CA PRO A 97 -9.31 15.69 3.60
C PRO A 97 -8.70 17.03 3.16
N SER A 98 -9.52 18.06 3.08
CA SER A 98 -9.07 19.41 2.76
C SER A 98 -8.25 19.94 3.94
N LEU A 99 -6.94 19.73 3.89
CA LEU A 99 -5.96 20.29 4.83
C LEU A 99 -5.98 21.84 4.85
N LEU A 100 -6.70 22.47 3.90
CA LEU A 100 -6.84 23.92 3.78
C LEU A 100 -7.93 24.56 4.67
N ARG A 101 -8.71 23.79 5.44
CA ARG A 101 -9.84 24.34 6.24
C ARG A 101 -9.51 24.58 7.72
N ARG A 102 -8.32 25.07 8.07
CA ARG A 102 -8.00 25.54 9.43
C ARG A 102 -7.02 26.72 9.48
N TYR A 103 -7.14 27.68 8.56
CA TYR A 103 -6.73 29.03 8.94
C TYR A 103 -7.96 29.73 9.52
N PRO A 104 -7.97 30.10 10.83
CA PRO A 104 -8.95 31.07 11.29
C PRO A 104 -8.74 32.33 10.44
N GLN A 105 -9.77 32.77 9.73
CA GLN A 105 -9.80 34.12 9.20
C GLN A 105 -9.71 35.04 10.42
N ASN A 106 -8.50 35.54 10.67
CA ASN A 106 -8.28 36.59 11.63
C ASN A 106 -8.92 37.83 11.00
N HIS A 107 -10.21 38.04 11.30
CA HIS A 107 -10.87 39.30 11.01
C HIS A 107 -10.20 40.35 11.88
N GLY A 108 -9.14 40.95 11.34
CA GLY A 108 -8.56 42.18 11.85
C GLY A 108 -9.65 43.25 11.81
N GLY A 109 -10.43 43.32 12.88
CA GLY A 109 -11.30 44.43 13.17
C GLY A 109 -10.44 45.66 13.34
N HIS A 110 -10.38 46.48 12.30
CA HIS A 110 -10.15 47.90 12.46
C HIS A 110 -11.31 48.43 13.30
N SER A 111 -10.99 48.83 14.52
CA SER A 111 -11.80 49.81 15.23
C SER A 111 -11.02 51.14 15.20
N PRO A 112 -11.69 52.25 14.86
CA PRO A 112 -11.10 53.58 14.71
C PRO A 112 -10.61 54.19 16.03
#